data_AF-A0A0F6CKK3-F1
#
_entry.id   AF-A0A0F6CKK3-F1
#
_cell.length_a   1.000
_cell.length_b   1.000
_cell.length_c   1.000
_cell.angle_alpha   90.00
_cell.angle_beta   90.00
_cell.angle_gamma   90.00
#
_symmetry.space_group_name_H-M   'P 1'
#
loop_
_entity.id
_entity.type
_entity.pdbx_description
1 polymer ?
#
loop_
_entity_poly.entity_id
_entity_poly.type
_entity_poly.pdbx_seq_one_letter_code
_entity_poly.pdbx_strand_id
1 'polypeptide(L)'
;MSSLISLSLASCNSIISRHLRNSSGTTPQDPIVDPNINNNQSEQLQATRNSLATLLNGQTNTLSSYNDYAKLKQNLMAAYSAATTVQNSENASLENLRDAVRQLENALNTANQTRTAFNNENGDLVQKYHDLKTALNNRGMVLESLENPNYQLIKIQLTGLYDNA
;
A
#
# COMPACT_ATOMS: atom_id res chain seq x y z
N MET A 1 -42.09 -24.02 12.09
CA MET A 1 -41.71 -23.68 13.48
C MET A 1 -40.27 -23.19 13.41
N SER A 2 -40.04 -21.88 13.26
CA SER A 2 -39.76 -20.90 14.35
C SER A 2 -38.58 -21.38 15.21
N SER A 3 -37.45 -20.67 15.34
CA SER A 3 -37.35 -19.28 15.77
C SER A 3 -35.96 -18.67 15.48
N LEU A 4 -35.95 -17.38 15.18
CA LEU A 4 -34.77 -16.50 15.11
C LEU A 4 -34.48 -15.94 16.52
N ILE A 5 -33.22 -15.88 16.94
CA ILE A 5 -32.81 -15.14 18.15
C ILE A 5 -32.09 -13.87 17.72
N SER A 6 -32.77 -12.74 17.95
CA SER A 6 -32.22 -11.38 17.89
C SER A 6 -31.52 -11.05 19.20
N LEU A 7 -30.31 -10.48 19.12
CA LEU A 7 -29.62 -9.86 20.25
C LEU A 7 -29.33 -8.39 19.90
N SER A 8 -30.20 -7.50 20.38
CA SER A 8 -29.93 -6.07 20.49
C SER A 8 -29.66 -5.74 21.96
N LEU A 9 -28.44 -5.31 22.27
CA LEU A 9 -28.11 -4.71 23.57
C LEU A 9 -28.01 -3.20 23.42
N ALA A 10 -28.73 -2.54 24.31
CA ALA A 10 -29.07 -1.14 24.29
C ALA A 10 -27.94 -0.23 24.84
N SER A 11 -28.09 1.03 24.46
CA SER A 11 -27.41 2.24 24.88
C SER A 11 -27.27 2.43 26.39
N CYS A 12 -26.17 3.05 26.81
CA CYS A 12 -26.15 3.94 27.97
C CYS A 12 -25.46 5.25 27.60
N ASN A 13 -26.27 6.30 27.39
CA ASN A 13 -25.84 7.69 27.47
C ASN A 13 -25.52 8.01 28.94
N SER A 14 -24.29 8.41 29.26
CA SER A 14 -23.99 9.02 30.55
C SER A 14 -24.34 10.51 30.52
N ILE A 15 -25.11 10.85 31.54
CA ILE A 15 -25.79 12.10 31.82
C ILE A 15 -24.82 13.23 32.17
N ILE A 16 -25.14 14.41 31.66
CA ILE A 16 -24.59 15.73 32.03
C ILE A 16 -24.84 15.99 33.52
N SER A 17 -23.79 16.13 34.32
CA SER A 17 -23.87 16.80 35.63
C SER A 17 -23.47 18.27 35.47
N ARG A 18 -24.47 19.15 35.46
CA ARG A 18 -24.29 20.59 35.66
C ARG A 18 -23.99 20.82 37.15
N HIS A 19 -22.92 21.55 37.45
CA HIS A 19 -22.73 22.20 38.75
C HIS A 19 -22.81 23.73 38.56
N LEU A 20 -23.95 24.29 38.93
CA LEU A 20 -24.16 25.71 39.30
C LEU A 20 -23.98 25.75 40.84
N ARG A 21 -23.39 26.71 41.56
CA ARG A 21 -23.08 28.16 41.52
C ARG A 21 -21.97 28.37 42.60
N ASN A 22 -21.19 29.45 42.74
CA ASN A 22 -21.60 30.85 42.88
C ASN A 22 -20.40 31.83 42.91
N SER A 23 -20.63 33.03 42.34
CA SER A 23 -20.04 34.38 42.53
C SER A 23 -18.87 34.56 43.53
N SER A 24 -17.75 35.24 43.21
CA SER A 24 -17.66 36.71 43.02
C SER A 24 -16.22 37.17 42.65
N GLY A 25 -16.08 38.24 41.83
CA GLY A 25 -14.84 39.06 41.77
C GLY A 25 -14.15 39.27 40.40
N THR A 26 -14.42 40.41 39.77
CA THR A 26 -13.67 41.22 38.77
C THR A 26 -12.31 40.75 38.17
N THR A 27 -12.26 40.52 36.85
CA THR A 27 -11.45 41.21 35.79
C THR A 27 -11.75 40.58 34.41
N PRO A 28 -11.53 41.27 33.26
CA PRO A 28 -11.67 40.65 31.93
C PRO A 28 -10.55 39.63 31.76
N GLN A 29 -10.91 38.35 31.84
CA GLN A 29 -9.96 37.26 31.67
C GLN A 29 -9.84 36.96 30.18
N ASP A 30 -8.62 37.12 29.64
CA ASP A 30 -8.25 36.61 28.33
C ASP A 30 -8.78 35.17 28.14
N PRO A 31 -9.15 34.76 26.91
CA PRO A 31 -9.66 33.42 26.67
C PRO A 31 -8.65 32.40 27.21
N ILE A 32 -9.07 31.62 28.20
CA ILE A 32 -8.31 30.50 28.74
C ILE A 32 -8.15 29.49 27.59
N VAL A 33 -7.03 29.57 26.87
CA VAL A 33 -6.57 28.49 26.00
C VAL A 33 -6.11 27.38 26.93
N ASP A 34 -6.94 26.35 27.11
CA ASP A 34 -6.56 25.13 27.82
C ASP A 34 -5.34 24.50 27.11
N PRO A 35 -4.15 24.48 27.72
CA PRO A 35 -2.95 23.92 27.09
C PRO A 35 -3.02 22.40 26.89
N ASN A 36 -4.00 21.72 27.50
CA ASN A 36 -4.15 20.26 27.44
C ASN A 36 -4.85 19.77 26.15
N ILE A 37 -5.69 20.61 25.52
CA ILE A 37 -6.38 20.23 24.27
C ILE A 37 -5.39 20.17 23.09
N ASN A 38 -4.40 21.07 23.07
CA ASN A 38 -3.40 21.15 21.99
C ASN A 38 -2.38 20.00 22.01
N ASN A 39 -2.05 19.45 23.19
CA ASN A 39 -1.10 18.33 23.29
C ASN A 39 -1.66 17.06 22.64
N ASN A 40 -2.93 16.73 22.91
CA ASN A 40 -3.58 15.55 22.34
C ASN A 40 -3.71 15.63 20.81
N GLN A 41 -3.99 16.82 20.25
CA GLN A 41 -4.10 16.98 18.80
C GLN A 41 -2.74 16.93 18.09
N SER A 42 -1.72 17.54 18.68
CA SER A 42 -0.35 17.52 18.13
C SER A 42 0.24 16.11 18.14
N GLU A 43 0.02 15.36 19.23
CA GLU A 43 0.40 13.96 19.33
C GLU A 43 -0.33 13.09 18.29
N GLN A 44 -1.64 13.27 18.12
CA GLN A 44 -2.41 12.55 17.11
C GLN A 44 -1.94 12.86 15.68
N LEU A 45 -1.59 14.12 15.40
CA LEU A 45 -1.08 14.54 14.11
C LEU A 45 0.26 13.86 13.80
N GLN A 46 1.20 13.90 14.75
CA GLN A 46 2.50 13.24 14.58
C GLN A 46 2.35 11.71 14.45
N ALA A 47 1.50 11.09 15.27
CA ALA A 47 1.23 9.65 15.19
C ALA A 47 0.63 9.26 13.82
N THR A 48 -0.29 10.06 13.29
CA THR A 48 -0.89 9.81 11.97
C THR A 48 0.12 10.01 10.85
N ARG A 49 1.00 11.03 10.92
CA ARG A 49 2.12 11.20 9.97
C ARG A 49 3.09 10.01 10.00
N ASN A 50 3.38 9.48 11.19
CA ASN A 50 4.24 8.31 11.33
C ASN A 50 3.59 7.06 10.72
N SER A 51 2.30 6.84 10.96
CA SER A 51 1.53 5.75 10.35
C SER A 51 1.54 5.83 8.83
N LEU A 52 1.28 7.01 8.26
CA LEU A 52 1.34 7.22 6.81
C LEU A 52 2.76 6.98 6.26
N ALA A 53 3.80 7.47 6.95
CA ALA A 53 5.19 7.22 6.57
C ALA A 53 5.53 5.72 6.56
N THR A 54 5.09 4.96 7.56
CA THR A 54 5.28 3.51 7.61
C THR A 54 4.66 2.81 6.39
N LEU A 55 3.43 3.20 6.00
CA LEU A 55 2.78 2.67 4.80
C LEU A 55 3.57 3.02 3.53
N LEU A 56 4.02 4.27 3.40
CA LEU A 56 4.81 4.76 2.26
C LEU A 56 6.16 4.04 2.13
N ASN A 57 6.83 3.73 3.24
CA ASN A 57 8.08 2.97 3.24
C ASN A 57 7.93 1.56 2.63
N GLY A 58 6.71 1.00 2.64
CA GLY A 58 6.40 -0.27 1.99
C GLY A 58 6.26 -0.20 0.46
N GLN A 59 6.33 0.98 -0.16
CA GLN A 59 6.02 1.19 -1.58
C GLN A 59 6.83 0.30 -2.52
N THR A 60 8.17 0.30 -2.41
CA THR A 60 9.03 -0.44 -3.35
C THR A 60 8.75 -1.93 -3.35
N ASN A 61 8.64 -2.54 -2.17
CA ASN A 61 8.36 -3.98 -2.03
C ASN A 61 6.96 -4.31 -2.52
N THR A 62 5.98 -3.49 -2.16
CA THR A 62 4.60 -3.66 -2.60
C THR A 62 4.51 -3.60 -4.12
N LEU A 63 4.98 -2.52 -4.75
CA LEU A 63 4.91 -2.34 -6.20
C LEU A 63 5.65 -3.44 -6.98
N SER A 64 6.77 -3.94 -6.45
CA SER A 64 7.51 -5.05 -7.06
C SER A 64 6.70 -6.34 -7.05
N SER A 65 5.92 -6.60 -6.01
CA SER A 65 5.04 -7.77 -5.92
C SER A 65 3.87 -7.77 -6.93
N TYR A 66 3.61 -6.63 -7.58
CA TYR A 66 2.60 -6.47 -8.63
C TYR A 66 3.20 -6.27 -10.04
N ASN A 67 4.49 -6.58 -10.26
CA ASN A 67 5.13 -6.44 -11.57
C ASN A 67 4.38 -7.15 -12.71
N ASP A 68 3.78 -8.30 -12.42
CA ASP A 68 3.03 -9.09 -13.40
C ASP A 68 1.55 -8.68 -13.51
N TYR A 69 1.11 -7.68 -12.74
CA TYR A 69 -0.26 -7.18 -12.70
C TYR A 69 -0.29 -5.68 -13.00
N ALA A 70 0.06 -5.30 -14.23
CA ALA A 70 0.32 -3.91 -14.64
C ALA A 70 -0.76 -2.90 -14.20
N LYS A 71 -2.04 -3.23 -14.39
CA LYS A 71 -3.16 -2.36 -13.96
C LYS A 71 -3.20 -2.15 -12.44
N LEU A 72 -3.01 -3.22 -11.66
CA LEU A 72 -2.98 -3.13 -10.20
C LEU A 72 -1.77 -2.32 -9.73
N LYS A 73 -0.60 -2.53 -10.34
CA LYS A 73 0.62 -1.78 -10.06
C LYS A 73 0.43 -0.28 -10.35
N GLN A 74 -0.17 0.07 -11.49
CA GLN A 74 -0.44 1.46 -11.86
C GLN A 74 -1.39 2.14 -10.85
N ASN A 75 -2.47 1.47 -10.47
CA ASN A 75 -3.41 2.00 -9.47
C ASN A 75 -2.74 2.20 -8.11
N LEU A 76 -1.90 1.25 -7.67
CA LEU A 76 -1.11 1.39 -6.45
C LEU A 76 -0.10 2.54 -6.54
N MET A 77 0.59 2.71 -7.68
CA MET A 77 1.49 3.85 -7.88
C MET A 77 0.77 5.18 -7.72
N ALA A 78 -0.43 5.32 -8.27
CA ALA A 78 -1.26 6.51 -8.10
C ALA A 78 -1.66 6.73 -6.63
N ALA A 79 -2.08 5.67 -5.92
CA ALA A 79 -2.44 5.76 -4.51
C ALA A 79 -1.24 6.16 -3.62
N TYR A 80 -0.06 5.57 -3.86
CA TYR A 80 1.18 5.94 -3.19
C TYR A 80 1.54 7.41 -3.48
N SER A 81 1.46 7.84 -4.74
CA SER A 81 1.73 9.23 -5.12
C SER A 81 0.82 10.21 -4.39
N ALA A 82 -0.49 9.92 -4.33
CA ALA A 82 -1.46 10.78 -3.64
C ALA A 82 -1.17 10.85 -2.12
N ALA A 83 -0.87 9.71 -1.49
CA ALA A 83 -0.47 9.66 -0.09
C ALA A 83 0.83 10.43 0.19
N THR A 84 1.83 10.33 -0.70
CA THR A 84 3.08 11.10 -0.61
C THR A 84 2.83 12.60 -0.69
N THR A 85 1.94 13.05 -1.57
CA THR A 85 1.57 14.48 -1.66
C THR A 85 1.02 15.00 -0.34
N VAL A 86 0.14 14.23 0.33
CA VAL A 86 -0.40 14.62 1.65
C VAL A 86 0.69 14.58 2.72
N GLN A 87 1.52 13.54 2.73
CA GLN A 87 2.62 13.40 3.71
C GLN A 87 3.61 14.58 3.64
N ASN A 88 3.94 15.03 2.42
CA ASN A 88 4.88 16.13 2.19
C ASN A 88 4.26 17.51 2.42
N SER A 89 2.94 17.60 2.65
CA SER A 89 2.30 18.87 2.98
C SER A 89 2.53 19.22 4.44
N GLU A 90 3.31 20.28 4.69
CA GLU A 90 3.64 20.78 6.04
C GLU A 90 2.39 21.14 6.85
N ASN A 91 1.37 21.69 6.17
CA ASN A 91 0.13 22.15 6.78
C ASN A 91 -1.04 21.16 6.64
N ALA A 92 -0.76 19.88 6.35
CA ALA A 92 -1.81 18.86 6.31
C ALA A 92 -2.56 18.79 7.64
N SER A 93 -3.89 18.89 7.60
CA SER A 93 -4.74 18.68 8.77
C SER A 93 -4.69 17.22 9.22
N LEU A 94 -5.07 16.98 10.46
CA LEU A 94 -5.22 15.62 10.99
C LEU A 94 -6.22 14.78 10.16
N GLU A 95 -7.29 15.40 9.68
CA GLU A 95 -8.28 14.74 8.82
C GLU A 95 -7.69 14.34 7.47
N ASN A 96 -6.95 15.25 6.81
CA ASN A 96 -6.28 14.95 5.54
C ASN A 96 -5.32 13.75 5.67
N LEU A 97 -4.55 13.71 6.76
CA LEU A 97 -3.63 12.61 7.03
C LEU A 97 -4.37 11.29 7.28
N ARG A 98 -5.44 11.31 8.08
CA ARG A 98 -6.28 10.12 8.33
C ARG A 98 -6.91 9.60 7.05
N ASP A 99 -7.39 10.49 6.20
CA ASP A 99 -7.96 10.13 4.91
C ASP A 99 -6.91 9.56 3.96
N ALA A 100 -5.69 10.10 3.94
CA ALA A 100 -4.60 9.55 3.14
C ALA A 100 -4.21 8.13 3.60
N VAL A 101 -4.12 7.90 4.92
CA VAL A 101 -3.90 6.56 5.49
C VAL A 101 -4.99 5.60 5.03
N ARG A 102 -6.26 5.94 5.28
CA ARG A 102 -7.42 5.11 4.93
C ARG A 102 -7.49 4.80 3.43
N GLN A 103 -7.22 5.80 2.58
CA GLN A 103 -7.24 5.61 1.13
C GLN A 103 -6.12 4.69 0.66
N LEU A 104 -4.91 4.84 1.20
CA LEU A 104 -3.79 3.97 0.85
C LEU A 104 -4.03 2.53 1.33
N GLU A 105 -4.50 2.33 2.56
CA GLU A 105 -4.88 1.00 3.08
C GLU A 105 -5.97 0.34 2.23
N ASN A 106 -7.01 1.09 1.85
CA ASN A 106 -8.06 0.58 0.97
C ASN A 106 -7.52 0.20 -0.41
N ALA A 107 -6.62 1.00 -1.00
CA ALA A 107 -6.00 0.67 -2.27
C ALA A 107 -5.17 -0.61 -2.18
N LEU A 108 -4.39 -0.77 -1.11
CA LEU A 108 -3.61 -1.98 -0.82
C LEU A 108 -4.50 -3.21 -0.68
N ASN A 109 -5.56 -3.12 0.11
CA ASN A 109 -6.53 -4.21 0.30
C ASN A 109 -7.24 -4.57 -0.99
N THR A 110 -7.70 -3.57 -1.75
CA THR A 110 -8.38 -3.78 -3.04
C THR A 110 -7.46 -4.47 -4.05
N ALA A 111 -6.20 -4.04 -4.14
CA ALA A 111 -5.22 -4.66 -5.02
C ALA A 111 -4.97 -6.13 -4.64
N ASN A 112 -4.87 -6.43 -3.34
CA ASN A 112 -4.68 -7.80 -2.88
C ASN A 112 -5.89 -8.68 -3.18
N GLN A 113 -7.10 -8.21 -2.85
CA GLN A 113 -8.34 -8.93 -3.13
C GLN A 113 -8.53 -9.18 -4.63
N THR A 114 -8.28 -8.17 -5.47
CA THR A 114 -8.40 -8.29 -6.93
C THR A 114 -7.40 -9.28 -7.49
N ARG A 115 -6.14 -9.26 -7.02
CA ARG A 115 -5.12 -10.25 -7.41
C ARG A 115 -5.54 -11.65 -7.01
N THR A 116 -6.00 -11.85 -5.78
CA THR A 116 -6.46 -13.15 -5.29
C THR A 116 -7.63 -13.66 -6.12
N ALA A 117 -8.65 -12.83 -6.40
CA ALA A 117 -9.79 -13.20 -7.23
C ALA A 117 -9.33 -13.59 -8.65
N PHE A 118 -8.52 -12.75 -9.30
CA PHE A 118 -8.00 -13.02 -10.63
C PHE A 118 -7.23 -14.35 -10.67
N ASN A 119 -6.37 -14.61 -9.69
CA ASN A 119 -5.57 -15.84 -9.65
C ASN A 119 -6.44 -17.08 -9.43
N ASN A 120 -7.47 -16.98 -8.58
CA ASN A 120 -8.40 -18.07 -8.34
C ASN A 120 -9.25 -18.37 -9.60
N GLU A 121 -9.69 -17.34 -10.30
CA GLU A 121 -10.50 -17.47 -11.52
C GLU A 121 -9.68 -17.92 -12.74
N ASN A 122 -8.38 -17.60 -12.76
CA ASN A 122 -7.51 -17.77 -13.94
C ASN A 122 -6.25 -18.60 -13.63
N GLY A 123 -6.32 -19.54 -12.69
CA GLY A 123 -5.16 -20.31 -12.21
C GLY A 123 -4.33 -20.94 -13.33
N ASP A 124 -4.97 -21.63 -14.28
CA ASP A 124 -4.29 -22.25 -15.43
C ASP A 124 -3.57 -21.23 -16.32
N LEU A 125 -4.19 -20.06 -16.53
CA LEU A 125 -3.60 -18.99 -17.34
C LEU A 125 -2.39 -18.39 -16.63
N VAL A 126 -2.50 -18.12 -15.34
CA VAL A 126 -1.42 -17.59 -14.50
C VAL A 126 -0.25 -18.57 -14.49
N GLN A 127 -0.52 -19.87 -14.33
CA GLN A 127 0.52 -20.90 -14.39
C GLN A 127 1.22 -20.93 -15.75
N LYS A 128 0.47 -20.99 -16.85
CA LYS A 128 1.04 -20.99 -18.21
C LYS A 128 1.87 -19.74 -18.49
N TYR A 129 1.44 -18.58 -18.00
CA TYR A 129 2.21 -17.34 -18.10
C TYR A 129 3.55 -17.46 -17.37
N HIS A 130 3.56 -17.98 -16.13
CA HIS A 130 4.79 -18.18 -15.36
C HIS A 130 5.73 -19.20 -16.02
N ASP A 131 5.18 -20.30 -16.55
CA ASP A 131 5.96 -21.31 -17.28
C ASP A 131 6.61 -20.71 -18.53
N LEU A 132 5.84 -19.95 -19.33
CA LEU A 132 6.34 -19.28 -20.52
C LEU A 132 7.43 -18.25 -20.18
N LYS A 133 7.20 -17.42 -19.16
CA LYS A 133 8.17 -16.43 -18.68
C LYS A 133 9.48 -17.09 -18.25
N THR A 134 9.40 -18.22 -17.55
CA THR A 134 10.57 -19.01 -17.12
C THR A 134 11.30 -19.61 -18.31
N ALA A 135 10.58 -20.21 -19.25
CA ALA A 135 11.16 -20.77 -20.47
C ALA A 135 11.87 -19.72 -21.32
N LEU A 136 11.29 -18.51 -21.45
CA LEU A 136 11.90 -17.38 -22.15
C LEU A 136 13.18 -16.91 -21.48
N ASN A 137 13.20 -16.77 -20.15
CA ASN A 137 14.42 -16.41 -19.41
C ASN A 137 15.53 -17.46 -19.60
N ASN A 138 15.19 -18.75 -19.52
CA ASN A 138 16.15 -19.83 -19.73
C ASN A 138 16.71 -19.80 -21.16
N ARG A 139 15.86 -19.57 -22.16
CA ARG A 139 16.31 -19.43 -23.54
C ARG A 139 17.25 -18.23 -23.71
N GLY A 140 16.94 -17.09 -23.08
CA GLY A 140 17.81 -15.91 -23.06
C GLY A 140 19.20 -16.25 -22.52
N MET A 141 19.27 -16.86 -21.33
CA MET A 141 20.55 -17.28 -20.73
C MET A 141 21.33 -18.27 -21.61
N VAL A 142 20.65 -19.22 -22.24
CA VAL A 142 21.29 -20.16 -23.16
C VAL A 142 21.83 -19.43 -24.40
N LEU A 143 21.07 -18.53 -25.00
CA LEU A 143 21.52 -17.75 -26.15
C LEU A 143 22.71 -16.85 -25.79
N GLU A 144 22.64 -16.11 -24.69
CA GLU A 144 23.76 -15.31 -24.17
C GLU A 144 25.00 -16.19 -23.92
N SER A 145 24.82 -17.42 -23.41
CA SER A 145 25.94 -18.34 -23.23
C SER A 145 26.57 -18.76 -24.55
N LEU A 146 25.79 -18.96 -25.62
CA LEU A 146 26.29 -19.32 -26.95
C LEU A 146 26.97 -18.15 -27.68
N GLU A 147 26.69 -16.91 -27.28
CA GLU A 147 27.44 -15.73 -27.72
C GLU A 147 28.84 -15.64 -27.09
N ASN A 148 29.17 -16.50 -26.13
CA ASN A 148 30.50 -16.58 -25.57
C ASN A 148 31.55 -16.80 -26.68
N PRO A 149 32.67 -16.05 -26.68
CA PRO A 149 33.71 -16.15 -27.69
C PRO A 149 34.24 -17.57 -27.91
N ASN A 150 34.28 -18.39 -26.87
CA ASN A 150 34.73 -19.79 -26.97
C ASN A 150 33.79 -20.64 -27.84
N TYR A 151 32.46 -20.47 -27.71
CA TYR A 151 31.51 -21.19 -28.57
C TYR A 151 31.50 -20.64 -30.00
N GLN A 152 31.70 -19.34 -30.17
CA GLN A 152 31.84 -18.74 -31.50
C GLN A 152 33.09 -19.27 -32.23
N LEU A 153 34.22 -19.41 -31.53
CA LEU A 153 35.44 -20.03 -32.07
C LEU A 153 35.20 -21.49 -32.47
N ILE A 154 34.56 -22.29 -31.60
CA ILE A 154 34.19 -23.68 -31.91
C ILE A 154 33.30 -23.75 -33.16
N LYS A 155 32.30 -22.85 -33.26
CA LYS A 155 31.41 -22.77 -34.42
C LYS A 155 32.18 -22.42 -35.70
N ILE A 156 33.08 -21.43 -35.66
CA ILE A 156 33.93 -21.06 -36.80
C ILE A 156 34.78 -22.26 -37.25
N GLN A 157 35.38 -22.97 -36.30
CA GLN A 157 36.23 -24.13 -36.60
C GLN A 157 35.43 -25.28 -37.23
N LEU A 158 34.23 -25.58 -36.69
CA LEU A 158 33.34 -26.60 -37.25
C LEU A 158 32.84 -26.24 -38.65
N THR A 159 32.41 -25.00 -38.88
CA THR A 159 32.00 -24.52 -40.20
C THR A 159 33.15 -24.63 -41.20
N GLY A 160 34.35 -24.21 -40.80
CA GLY A 160 35.54 -24.36 -41.64
C GLY A 160 35.87 -25.82 -41.97
N LEU A 161 35.59 -26.78 -41.09
CA LEU A 161 35.77 -28.21 -41.39
C LEU A 161 34.71 -28.75 -42.35
N TYR A 162 33.46 -28.29 -42.26
CA TYR A 162 32.37 -28.74 -43.14
C TYR A 162 32.41 -28.10 -44.53
N ASP A 163 32.82 -26.83 -44.64
CA ASP A 163 32.91 -26.13 -45.92
C ASP A 163 34.14 -26.59 -46.75
N ASN A 164 35.11 -27.22 -46.10
CA ASN A 164 36.30 -27.81 -46.74
C ASN A 164 36.21 -29.35 -46.89
N ALA A 165 35.06 -29.96 -46.58
CA ALA A 165 34.78 -31.39 -46.76
C ALA A 165 34.04 -31.64 -48.07
#